data_AF-A0A2V3WCG8-F1
#
_entry.id   AF-A0A2V3WCG8-F1
#
_cell.length_a   1.000
_cell.length_b   1.000
_cell.length_c   1.000
_cell.angle_alpha   90.00
_cell.angle_beta   90.00
_cell.angle_gamma   90.00
#
_symmetry.space_group_name_H-M   'P 1'
#
loop_
_entity.id
_entity.type
_entity.pdbx_description
1 polymer ?
#
loop_
_entity_poly.entity_id
_entity_poly.type
_entity_poly.pdbx_seq_one_letter_code
_entity_poly.pdbx_strand_id
1 'polypeptide(L)'
;MDTKSTFKGTIISIQPRIRLTRSFDEASHTYLGYAITLEGEIDTQHTTFSIGIGKAAHAKHQFKVNDVISGECVPVPDPDTEPTEYYKVSKLKLITRSATITNTSSPWELVPPELEVYRERGHRRLAARTYEVFCSSCMWGARMPVEIIVDNWNPRGRKKYRFETFCYGPLNCKLYKAGPNRKVEGRNGMVYVEEDWVDAMNVEHRGEDE
;
A
#
# COMPACT_ATOMS: atom_id res chain seq x y z
N MET A 1 10.47 19.83 -16.87
CA MET A 1 10.58 18.39 -17.19
C MET A 1 10.91 17.70 -15.90
N ASP A 2 10.12 16.71 -15.49
CA ASP A 2 10.43 15.91 -14.30
C ASP A 2 11.76 15.17 -14.55
N THR A 3 12.79 15.39 -13.73
CA THR A 3 14.06 14.67 -13.82
C THR A 3 13.82 13.21 -13.48
N LYS A 4 14.14 12.31 -14.41
CA LYS A 4 14.00 10.88 -14.20
C LYS A 4 15.25 10.29 -13.57
N SER A 5 15.05 9.44 -12.58
CA SER A 5 16.07 8.62 -11.96
C SER A 5 16.09 7.22 -12.58
N THR A 6 17.27 6.67 -12.81
CA THR A 6 17.42 5.28 -13.28
C THR A 6 17.67 4.35 -12.09
N PHE A 7 17.05 3.18 -12.10
CA PHE A 7 17.20 2.22 -11.01
C PHE A 7 17.39 0.78 -11.49
N LYS A 8 18.05 -0.01 -10.65
CA LYS A 8 18.11 -1.46 -10.73
C LYS A 8 18.16 -2.04 -9.31
N GLY A 9 17.31 -3.00 -9.00
CA GLY A 9 17.27 -3.57 -7.66
C GLY A 9 16.54 -4.90 -7.57
N THR A 10 16.71 -5.55 -6.43
CA THR A 10 16.02 -6.78 -6.05
C THR A 10 14.76 -6.42 -5.26
N ILE A 11 13.63 -7.02 -5.63
CA ILE A 11 12.37 -6.82 -4.92
C ILE A 11 12.43 -7.46 -3.54
N ILE A 12 12.20 -6.65 -2.50
CA ILE A 12 12.11 -7.14 -1.11
C ILE A 12 10.66 -7.18 -0.62
N SER A 13 9.77 -6.36 -1.18
CA SER A 13 8.33 -6.44 -0.90
C SER A 13 7.47 -5.89 -2.04
N ILE A 14 6.23 -6.38 -2.12
CA ILE A 14 5.21 -5.85 -3.03
C ILE A 14 3.88 -5.78 -2.29
N GLN A 15 3.30 -4.59 -2.20
CA GLN A 15 2.04 -4.31 -1.50
C GLN A 15 1.06 -3.57 -2.40
N PRO A 16 -0.26 -3.65 -2.15
CA PRO A 16 -1.22 -2.84 -2.89
C PRO A 16 -0.98 -1.35 -2.62
N ARG A 17 -0.92 -0.55 -3.69
CA ARG A 17 -0.84 0.91 -3.63
C ARG A 17 -2.26 1.46 -3.75
N ILE A 18 -2.84 1.77 -2.59
CA ILE A 18 -4.21 2.25 -2.45
C ILE A 18 -4.17 3.59 -1.73
N ARG A 19 -4.90 4.58 -2.25
CA ARG A 19 -5.16 5.83 -1.55
C ARG A 19 -6.54 5.76 -0.91
N LEU A 20 -6.61 6.23 0.32
CA LEU A 20 -7.87 6.35 1.04
C LEU A 20 -8.26 7.83 1.14
N THR A 21 -9.51 8.14 0.81
CA THR A 21 -10.10 9.45 1.05
C THR A 21 -11.17 9.31 2.12
N ARG A 22 -11.10 10.16 3.15
CA ARG A 22 -12.05 10.22 4.25
C ARG A 22 -12.69 11.60 4.32
N SER A 23 -13.98 11.63 4.62
CA SER A 23 -14.71 12.85 4.95
C SER A 23 -15.70 12.51 6.05
N PHE A 24 -15.36 12.85 7.30
CA PHE A 24 -16.16 12.48 8.46
C PHE A 24 -16.40 10.95 8.53
N ASP A 25 -17.64 10.48 8.35
CA ASP A 25 -18.03 9.07 8.30
C ASP A 25 -17.91 8.44 6.89
N GLU A 26 -17.69 9.25 5.86
CA GLU A 26 -17.54 8.78 4.49
C GLU A 26 -16.11 8.33 4.16
N ALA A 27 -16.05 7.32 3.29
CA ALA A 27 -14.84 6.60 2.94
C ALA A 27 -14.82 6.20 1.45
N SER A 28 -13.73 6.46 0.74
CA SER A 28 -13.54 5.92 -0.61
C SER A 28 -12.09 5.50 -0.86
N HIS A 29 -11.91 4.45 -1.68
CA HIS A 29 -10.61 3.89 -2.00
C HIS A 29 -10.29 4.08 -3.48
N THR A 30 -9.08 4.54 -3.77
CA THR A 30 -8.53 4.60 -5.12
C THR A 30 -7.40 3.59 -5.25
N TYR A 31 -7.60 2.58 -6.10
CA TYR A 31 -6.66 1.49 -6.34
C TYR A 31 -5.70 1.88 -7.47
N LEU A 32 -4.49 2.32 -7.12
CA LEU A 32 -3.54 2.93 -8.06
C LEU A 32 -2.62 1.91 -8.73
N GLY A 33 -2.36 0.77 -8.07
CA GLY A 33 -1.36 -0.19 -8.53
C GLY A 33 -0.69 -0.89 -7.35
N TYR A 34 0.64 -1.05 -7.44
CA TYR A 34 1.44 -1.74 -6.43
C TYR A 34 2.62 -0.87 -6.00
N ALA A 35 2.93 -0.92 -4.71
CA ALA A 35 4.12 -0.35 -4.10
C ALA A 35 5.16 -1.47 -4.00
N ILE A 36 6.30 -1.29 -4.66
CA ILE A 36 7.41 -2.23 -4.64
C ILE A 36 8.55 -1.61 -3.84
N THR A 37 9.02 -2.31 -2.82
CA THR A 37 10.27 -1.93 -2.14
C THR A 37 11.42 -2.72 -2.74
N LEU A 38 12.52 -2.03 -3.01
CA LEU A 38 13.71 -2.55 -3.66
C LEU A 38 14.92 -2.31 -2.77
N GLU A 39 15.83 -3.28 -2.76
CA GLU A 39 17.22 -3.07 -2.38
C GLU A 39 18.07 -3.05 -3.65
N GLY A 40 18.81 -1.97 -3.87
CA GLY A 40 19.57 -1.82 -5.11
C GLY A 40 20.14 -0.44 -5.31
N GLU A 41 20.33 -0.09 -6.57
CA GLU A 41 20.93 1.17 -6.99
C GLU A 41 19.88 2.08 -7.62
N ILE A 42 19.87 3.34 -7.20
CA ILE A 42 19.15 4.45 -7.83
C ILE A 42 20.11 5.63 -7.99
N ASP A 43 20.25 6.14 -9.22
CA ASP A 43 21.19 7.22 -9.57
C ASP A 43 22.59 7.06 -8.94
N THR A 44 23.18 5.86 -9.06
CA THR A 44 24.51 5.48 -8.50
C THR A 44 24.61 5.33 -6.99
N GLN A 45 23.51 5.47 -6.25
CA GLN A 45 23.46 5.26 -4.81
C GLN A 45 22.84 3.91 -4.49
N HIS A 46 23.56 3.09 -3.71
CA HIS A 46 23.04 1.83 -3.21
C HIS A 46 22.22 2.07 -1.94
N THR A 47 20.93 1.78 -1.98
CA THR A 47 20.00 2.01 -0.87
C THR A 47 18.77 1.11 -0.99
N THR A 48 17.97 1.09 0.08
CA THR A 48 16.57 0.65 0.01
C THR A 48 15.71 1.83 -0.44
N PHE A 49 14.82 1.61 -1.40
CA PHE A 49 13.89 2.62 -1.90
C PHE A 49 12.60 1.97 -2.41
N SER A 50 11.56 2.77 -2.58
CA SER A 50 10.22 2.29 -2.98
C SER A 50 9.71 2.95 -4.27
N ILE A 51 9.11 2.14 -5.14
CA ILE A 51 8.54 2.58 -6.42
C ILE A 51 7.06 2.21 -6.54
N GLY A 52 6.26 3.11 -7.08
CA GLY A 52 4.86 2.87 -7.44
C GLY A 52 4.71 2.45 -8.89
N ILE A 53 4.18 1.26 -9.13
CA ILE A 53 3.83 0.76 -10.48
C ILE A 53 2.32 0.66 -10.65
N GLY A 54 1.83 0.75 -11.90
CA GLY A 54 0.41 0.60 -12.22
C GLY A 54 -0.03 -0.86 -12.37
N LYS A 55 -1.34 -1.10 -12.35
CA LYS A 55 -1.94 -2.44 -12.49
C LYS A 55 -1.47 -3.21 -13.73
N ALA A 56 -1.33 -2.54 -14.87
CA ALA A 56 -0.94 -3.17 -16.14
C ALA A 56 0.51 -3.67 -16.13
N ALA A 57 1.41 -2.97 -15.42
CA ALA A 57 2.79 -3.41 -15.29
C ALA A 57 2.89 -4.71 -14.48
N HIS A 58 2.14 -4.79 -13.37
CA HIS A 58 2.09 -6.02 -12.57
C HIS A 58 1.40 -7.15 -13.31
N ALA A 59 0.26 -6.90 -13.98
CA ALA A 59 -0.43 -7.91 -14.78
C ALA A 59 0.49 -8.54 -15.84
N LYS A 60 1.30 -7.72 -16.52
CA LYS A 60 2.25 -8.15 -17.56
C LYS A 60 3.41 -8.97 -17.00
N HIS A 61 3.99 -8.55 -15.87
CA HIS A 61 5.25 -9.11 -15.39
C HIS A 61 5.08 -10.11 -14.24
N GLN A 62 3.96 -10.07 -13.52
CA GLN A 62 3.68 -10.89 -12.33
C GLN A 62 4.89 -10.90 -11.40
N PHE A 63 5.30 -9.70 -10.94
CA PHE A 63 6.51 -9.56 -10.14
C PHE A 63 6.37 -10.33 -8.82
N LYS A 64 7.49 -10.86 -8.34
CA LYS A 64 7.58 -11.50 -7.02
C LYS A 64 8.83 -11.05 -6.27
N VAL A 65 8.81 -11.26 -4.96
CA VAL A 65 9.97 -11.04 -4.09
C VAL A 65 11.17 -11.85 -4.62
N ASN A 66 12.35 -11.25 -4.53
CA ASN A 66 13.63 -11.69 -5.10
C ASN A 66 13.77 -11.57 -6.63
N ASP A 67 12.76 -11.09 -7.36
CA ASP A 67 12.98 -10.70 -8.77
C ASP A 67 13.92 -9.50 -8.84
N VAL A 68 14.79 -9.47 -9.85
CA VAL A 68 15.65 -8.32 -10.15
C VAL A 68 15.01 -7.54 -11.28
N ILE A 69 14.74 -6.26 -11.04
CA ILE A 69 14.10 -5.37 -12.00
C ILE A 69 14.94 -4.10 -12.23
N SER A 70 14.67 -3.42 -13.35
CA SER A 70 15.27 -2.12 -13.65
C SER A 70 14.28 -1.22 -14.38
N GLY A 71 14.51 0.09 -14.35
CA GLY A 71 13.68 1.04 -15.07
C GLY A 71 14.08 2.49 -14.81
N GLU A 72 13.16 3.38 -15.17
CA GLU A 72 13.21 4.81 -14.87
C GLU A 72 12.03 5.17 -13.99
N CYS A 73 12.21 6.10 -13.05
CA CYS A 73 11.17 6.59 -12.16
C CYS A 73 11.33 8.10 -11.92
N VAL A 74 10.32 8.70 -11.31
CA VAL A 74 10.32 10.12 -10.94
C VAL A 74 10.05 10.21 -9.43
N PRO A 75 10.73 11.08 -8.66
CA PRO A 75 10.40 11.26 -7.25
C PRO A 75 8.95 11.74 -7.08
N VAL A 76 8.28 11.25 -6.05
CA VAL A 76 6.96 11.76 -5.68
C VAL A 76 7.09 13.23 -5.23
N PRO A 77 6.29 14.16 -5.78
CA PRO A 77 6.39 15.58 -5.41
C PRO A 77 6.02 15.88 -3.95
N ASP A 78 5.03 15.18 -3.41
CA ASP A 78 4.54 15.31 -2.04
C ASP A 78 4.51 13.94 -1.34
N PRO A 79 5.49 13.66 -0.46
CA PRO A 79 5.60 12.39 0.26
C PRO A 79 4.37 12.01 1.09
N ASP A 80 3.50 12.95 1.45
CA ASP A 80 2.30 12.66 2.24
C ASP A 80 1.16 12.06 1.39
N THR A 81 1.29 12.09 0.06
CA THR A 81 0.22 11.71 -0.88
C THR A 81 0.41 10.33 -1.52
N GLU A 82 1.55 9.69 -1.28
CA GLU A 82 1.93 8.40 -1.86
C GLU A 82 2.71 7.54 -0.86
N PRO A 83 2.51 6.21 -0.85
CA PRO A 83 3.25 5.33 0.05
C PRO A 83 4.65 4.96 -0.47
N THR A 84 5.07 5.53 -1.61
CA THR A 84 6.32 5.22 -2.30
C THR A 84 7.12 6.49 -2.54
N GLU A 85 8.43 6.39 -2.52
CA GLU A 85 9.34 7.52 -2.78
C GLU A 85 9.35 7.95 -4.25
N TYR A 86 9.17 6.99 -5.16
CA TYR A 86 9.17 7.24 -6.60
C TYR A 86 7.92 6.68 -7.28
N TYR A 87 7.50 7.31 -8.38
CA TYR A 87 6.33 6.93 -9.17
C TYR A 87 6.60 7.10 -10.68
N LYS A 88 5.53 7.02 -11.49
CA LYS A 88 5.59 7.19 -12.96
C LYS A 88 6.67 6.30 -13.58
N VAL A 89 6.75 5.05 -13.11
CA VAL A 89 7.76 4.10 -13.55
C VAL A 89 7.62 3.81 -15.05
N SER A 90 8.73 3.86 -15.77
CA SER A 90 8.80 3.63 -17.22
C SER A 90 10.03 2.79 -17.57
N LYS A 91 10.07 2.26 -18.80
CA LYS A 91 11.14 1.33 -19.26
C LYS A 91 11.38 0.15 -18.31
N LEU A 92 10.32 -0.26 -17.59
CA LEU A 92 10.38 -1.32 -16.60
C LEU A 92 10.74 -2.65 -17.27
N LYS A 93 11.77 -3.33 -16.75
CA LYS A 93 12.27 -4.61 -17.23
C LYS A 93 12.48 -5.56 -16.08
N LEU A 94 12.02 -6.78 -16.25
CA LEU A 94 12.45 -7.93 -15.44
C LEU A 94 13.80 -8.40 -15.99
N ILE A 95 14.85 -8.33 -15.16
CA ILE A 95 16.22 -8.74 -15.50
C ILE A 95 16.44 -10.20 -15.13
N THR A 96 16.02 -10.58 -13.93
CA THR A 96 16.16 -11.94 -13.43
C THR A 96 14.91 -12.33 -12.67
N ARG A 97 14.32 -13.47 -13.06
CA ARG A 97 13.22 -14.08 -12.32
C ARG A 97 13.81 -14.88 -11.17
N SER A 98 13.29 -14.70 -9.97
CA SER A 98 13.66 -15.52 -8.82
C SER A 98 13.28 -16.98 -9.05
N ALA A 99 14.18 -17.91 -8.72
CA ALA A 99 13.90 -19.35 -8.70
C ALA A 99 13.36 -19.83 -7.34
N THR A 100 13.46 -18.98 -6.32
CA THR A 100 13.11 -19.31 -4.94
C THR A 100 11.61 -19.22 -4.72
N ILE A 101 11.06 -20.21 -4.02
CA ILE A 101 9.70 -20.17 -3.50
C ILE A 101 9.71 -19.22 -2.30
N THR A 102 8.92 -18.16 -2.40
CA THR A 102 8.73 -17.19 -1.31
C THR A 102 7.79 -17.75 -0.24
N ASN A 103 7.70 -17.09 0.91
CA ASN A 103 6.91 -17.62 2.02
C ASN A 103 5.43 -17.76 1.64
N THR A 104 4.92 -18.99 1.70
CA THR A 104 3.50 -19.34 1.45
C THR A 104 2.64 -19.16 2.70
N SER A 105 3.26 -18.91 3.84
CA SER A 105 2.63 -18.62 5.13
C SER A 105 2.86 -17.18 5.55
N SER A 106 2.34 -16.76 6.70
CA SER A 106 2.49 -15.39 7.19
C SER A 106 3.95 -15.07 7.59
N PRO A 107 4.56 -13.97 7.10
CA PRO A 107 4.04 -13.01 6.13
C PRO A 107 4.04 -13.56 4.69
N TRP A 108 2.90 -13.43 4.00
CA TRP A 108 2.72 -13.98 2.65
C TRP A 108 3.52 -13.16 1.64
N GLU A 109 4.52 -13.77 1.02
CA GLU A 109 5.43 -13.12 0.06
C GLU A 109 5.22 -13.65 -1.36
N LEU A 110 3.99 -14.03 -1.69
CA LEU A 110 3.61 -14.55 -3.01
C LEU A 110 3.47 -13.41 -4.03
N VAL A 111 3.18 -13.76 -5.28
CA VAL A 111 2.76 -12.79 -6.29
C VAL A 111 1.46 -12.13 -5.81
N PRO A 112 1.44 -10.80 -5.61
CA PRO A 112 0.22 -10.12 -5.21
C PRO A 112 -0.91 -10.35 -6.23
N PRO A 113 -2.14 -10.61 -5.78
CA PRO A 113 -3.28 -10.76 -6.69
C PRO A 113 -3.66 -9.42 -7.36
N GLU A 114 -4.65 -9.47 -8.25
CA GLU A 114 -5.26 -8.27 -8.85
C GLU A 114 -5.88 -7.36 -7.79
N LEU A 115 -5.98 -6.05 -8.07
CA LEU A 115 -6.46 -5.04 -7.11
C LEU A 115 -7.92 -5.24 -6.73
N GLU A 116 -8.69 -5.82 -7.63
CA GLU A 116 -10.07 -6.24 -7.49
C GLU A 116 -10.21 -7.24 -6.34
N VAL A 117 -9.25 -8.16 -6.16
CA VAL A 117 -9.24 -9.10 -5.03
C VAL A 117 -9.07 -8.38 -3.69
N TYR A 118 -8.24 -7.34 -3.62
CA TYR A 118 -8.13 -6.51 -2.41
C TYR A 118 -9.42 -5.77 -2.12
N ARG A 119 -10.06 -5.23 -3.16
CA ARG A 119 -11.36 -4.55 -3.03
C ARG A 119 -12.43 -5.50 -2.52
N GLU A 120 -12.50 -6.69 -3.11
CA GLU A 120 -13.46 -7.72 -2.75
C GLU A 120 -13.24 -8.19 -1.33
N ARG A 121 -11.99 -8.46 -0.89
CA ARG A 121 -11.71 -8.88 0.50
C ARG A 121 -12.03 -7.80 1.54
N GLY A 122 -11.97 -6.52 1.17
CA GLY A 122 -12.02 -5.46 2.18
C GLY A 122 -10.83 -5.52 3.16
N HIS A 123 -10.74 -4.52 4.02
CA HIS A 123 -9.61 -4.35 4.93
C HIS A 123 -10.05 -4.30 6.38
N ARG A 124 -9.12 -4.67 7.27
CA ARG A 124 -9.18 -4.38 8.69
C ARG A 124 -8.05 -3.44 9.08
N ARG A 125 -8.24 -2.61 10.11
CA ARG A 125 -7.18 -1.76 10.64
C ARG A 125 -6.05 -2.61 11.21
N LEU A 126 -4.82 -2.27 10.83
CA LEU A 126 -3.62 -2.94 11.32
C LEU A 126 -2.87 -2.02 12.26
N ALA A 127 -2.38 -2.54 13.40
CA ALA A 127 -1.51 -1.79 14.28
C ALA A 127 -0.20 -1.42 13.55
N ALA A 128 0.22 -0.16 13.63
CA ALA A 128 1.41 0.35 12.93
C ALA A 128 2.67 -0.45 13.28
N ARG A 129 2.89 -0.75 14.56
CA ARG A 129 4.00 -1.60 15.02
C ARG A 129 3.98 -3.00 14.42
N THR A 130 2.79 -3.61 14.31
CA THR A 130 2.64 -4.93 13.68
C THR A 130 2.98 -4.87 12.20
N TYR A 131 2.52 -3.81 11.52
CA TYR A 131 2.89 -3.58 10.12
C TYR A 131 4.40 -3.45 9.94
N GLU A 132 5.05 -2.58 10.70
CA GLU A 132 6.48 -2.32 10.58
C GLU A 132 7.34 -3.57 10.82
N VAL A 133 6.99 -4.35 11.86
CA VAL A 133 7.80 -5.50 12.28
C VAL A 133 7.52 -6.75 11.43
N PHE A 134 6.28 -6.97 11.00
CA PHE A 134 5.88 -8.25 10.42
C PHE A 134 5.21 -8.15 9.06
N CYS A 135 4.45 -7.08 8.78
CA CYS A 135 3.60 -7.03 7.58
C CYS A 135 4.14 -6.13 6.47
N SER A 136 5.29 -5.49 6.64
CA SER A 136 5.92 -4.62 5.63
C SER A 136 6.39 -5.39 4.39
N SER A 137 6.70 -6.69 4.51
CA SER A 137 6.97 -7.60 3.38
C SER A 137 5.74 -8.34 2.86
N CYS A 138 4.67 -8.41 3.65
CA CYS A 138 3.47 -9.18 3.35
C CYS A 138 2.65 -8.54 2.22
N MET A 139 2.27 -9.32 1.21
CA MET A 139 1.44 -8.85 0.08
C MET A 139 0.07 -8.33 0.51
N TRP A 140 -0.44 -8.81 1.65
CA TRP A 140 -1.72 -8.37 2.21
C TRP A 140 -1.62 -7.15 3.13
N GLY A 141 -0.41 -6.75 3.51
CA GLY A 141 -0.17 -5.52 4.27
C GLY A 141 -0.29 -4.32 3.34
N ALA A 142 -0.86 -3.22 3.85
CA ALA A 142 -0.94 -1.97 3.11
C ALA A 142 -0.68 -0.79 4.03
N ARG A 143 0.24 0.09 3.64
CA ARG A 143 0.40 1.44 4.20
C ARG A 143 -0.20 2.42 3.21
N MET A 144 -1.34 3.01 3.56
CA MET A 144 -2.08 3.90 2.67
C MET A 144 -1.88 5.36 3.05
N PRO A 145 -1.62 6.25 2.08
CA PRO A 145 -1.83 7.67 2.29
C PRO A 145 -3.34 7.93 2.42
N VAL A 146 -3.72 8.60 3.52
CA VAL A 146 -5.08 8.98 3.84
C VAL A 146 -5.24 10.48 3.64
N GLU A 147 -6.08 10.86 2.68
CA GLU A 147 -6.52 12.24 2.50
C GLU A 147 -7.80 12.47 3.29
N ILE A 148 -7.73 13.35 4.29
CA ILE A 148 -8.88 13.74 5.12
C ILE A 148 -9.39 15.09 4.63
N ILE A 149 -10.60 15.10 4.08
CA ILE A 149 -11.34 16.30 3.73
C ILE A 149 -12.07 16.79 4.97
N VAL A 150 -11.58 17.88 5.58
CA VAL A 150 -12.16 18.41 6.83
C VAL A 150 -13.45 19.18 6.56
N ASP A 151 -13.58 19.78 5.37
CA ASP A 151 -14.75 20.55 4.97
C ASP A 151 -15.16 20.25 3.53
N ASN A 152 -16.26 19.51 3.35
CA ASN A 152 -16.80 19.16 2.03
C ASN A 152 -17.26 20.38 1.22
N TRP A 153 -17.54 21.52 1.86
CA TRP A 153 -17.91 22.76 1.17
C TRP A 153 -16.69 23.53 0.65
N ASN A 154 -15.49 23.19 1.14
CA ASN A 154 -14.22 23.71 0.65
C ASN A 154 -13.15 22.60 0.63
N PRO A 155 -13.31 21.57 -0.21
CA PRO A 155 -12.52 20.36 -0.12
C PRO A 155 -11.05 20.57 -0.51
N ARG A 156 -10.74 21.65 -1.23
CA ARG A 156 -9.36 22.02 -1.61
C ARG A 156 -8.66 22.89 -0.57
N GLY A 157 -9.41 23.64 0.23
CA GLY A 157 -8.85 24.60 1.19
C GLY A 157 -8.55 24.01 2.57
N ARG A 158 -9.07 22.82 2.91
CA ARG A 158 -8.89 22.19 4.23
C ARG A 158 -8.72 20.68 4.13
N LYS A 159 -7.51 20.26 3.78
CA LYS A 159 -7.10 18.85 3.76
C LYS A 159 -6.06 18.56 4.83
N LYS A 160 -6.11 17.33 5.36
CA LYS A 160 -5.05 16.77 6.21
C LYS A 160 -4.60 15.45 5.60
N TYR A 161 -3.32 15.14 5.77
CA TYR A 161 -2.74 13.89 5.30
C TYR A 161 -2.17 13.12 6.48
N ARG A 162 -2.29 11.79 6.42
CA ARG A 162 -1.58 10.87 7.31
C ARG A 162 -1.45 9.51 6.67
N PHE A 163 -0.58 8.68 7.23
CA PHE A 163 -0.51 7.27 6.84
C PHE A 163 -1.28 6.39 7.82
N GLU A 164 -2.00 5.42 7.26
CA GLU A 164 -2.66 4.38 8.02
C GLU A 164 -2.29 3.00 7.47
N THR A 165 -2.29 2.02 8.36
CA THR A 165 -1.91 0.64 8.05
C THR A 165 -3.13 -0.27 8.10
N PHE A 166 -3.22 -1.17 7.13
CA PHE A 166 -4.36 -2.06 6.92
C PHE A 166 -3.91 -3.47 6.57
N CYS A 167 -4.78 -4.44 6.86
CA CYS A 167 -4.59 -5.85 6.54
C CYS A 167 -5.74 -6.37 5.66
N TYR A 168 -5.39 -6.94 4.51
CA TYR A 168 -6.29 -7.63 3.59
C TYR A 168 -6.18 -9.16 3.69
N GLY A 169 -5.29 -9.65 4.56
CA GLY A 169 -4.94 -11.06 4.67
C GLY A 169 -5.88 -11.82 5.59
N PRO A 170 -5.76 -13.15 5.64
CA PRO A 170 -6.66 -14.06 6.33
C PRO A 170 -7.16 -13.59 7.70
N LEU A 171 -8.45 -13.75 7.97
CA LEU A 171 -9.04 -13.35 9.25
C LEU A 171 -8.35 -14.03 10.44
N ASN A 172 -7.95 -15.29 10.28
CA ASN A 172 -7.27 -16.10 11.30
C ASN A 172 -5.74 -15.88 11.41
N CYS A 173 -5.17 -14.93 10.66
CA CYS A 173 -3.74 -14.63 10.65
C CYS A 173 -3.21 -14.37 12.08
N LYS A 174 -2.24 -15.18 12.52
CA LYS A 174 -1.68 -15.10 13.89
C LYS A 174 -0.83 -13.85 14.14
N LEU A 175 -0.35 -13.19 13.09
CA LEU A 175 0.40 -11.93 13.19
C LEU A 175 -0.53 -10.72 13.28
N TYR A 176 -1.80 -10.85 12.90
CA TYR A 176 -2.74 -9.73 12.88
C TYR A 176 -2.98 -9.19 14.29
N LYS A 177 -2.90 -7.86 14.40
CA LYS A 177 -3.32 -7.11 15.59
C LYS A 177 -4.03 -5.86 15.13
N ALA A 178 -5.26 -5.67 15.61
CA ALA A 178 -6.05 -4.49 15.30
C ALA A 178 -5.31 -3.21 15.71
N GLY A 179 -5.38 -2.20 14.85
CA GLY A 179 -4.93 -0.84 15.18
C GLY A 179 -5.89 -0.14 16.15
N PRO A 180 -5.50 1.02 16.71
CA PRO A 180 -6.42 1.83 17.51
C PRO A 180 -7.56 2.39 16.64
N ASN A 181 -8.70 2.71 17.26
CA ASN A 181 -9.80 3.40 16.60
C ASN A 181 -9.33 4.67 15.89
N ARG A 182 -9.75 4.84 14.64
CA ARG A 182 -9.34 5.99 13.82
C ARG A 182 -10.27 7.17 14.09
N LYS A 183 -9.67 8.34 14.23
CA LYS A 183 -10.40 9.60 14.39
C LYS A 183 -10.34 10.37 13.08
N VAL A 184 -11.49 10.75 12.54
CA VAL A 184 -11.61 11.55 11.31
C VAL A 184 -12.18 12.91 11.70
N GLU A 185 -11.38 13.95 11.51
CA GLU A 185 -11.81 15.31 11.80
C GLU A 185 -12.74 15.83 10.71
N GLY A 186 -13.81 16.50 11.14
CA GLY A 186 -14.75 17.22 10.30
C GLY A 186 -14.79 18.71 10.64
N ARG A 187 -15.73 19.41 10.01
CA ARG A 187 -15.89 20.86 10.13
C ARG A 187 -16.17 21.27 11.58
N ASN A 188 -15.67 22.44 11.97
CA ASN A 188 -15.89 23.05 13.30
C ASN A 188 -15.45 22.17 14.49
N GLY A 189 -14.43 21.32 14.30
CA GLY A 189 -13.88 20.47 15.37
C GLY A 189 -14.70 19.21 15.67
N MET A 190 -15.67 18.87 14.82
CA MET A 190 -16.34 17.57 14.87
C MET A 190 -15.33 16.45 14.65
N VAL A 191 -15.51 15.32 15.34
CA VAL A 191 -14.65 14.15 15.19
C VAL A 191 -15.54 12.91 15.09
N TYR A 192 -15.41 12.19 14.00
CA TYR A 192 -15.95 10.84 13.87
C TYR A 192 -14.92 9.84 14.39
N VAL A 193 -15.35 8.89 15.22
CA VAL A 193 -14.54 7.77 15.67
C VAL A 193 -15.02 6.54 14.91
N GLU A 194 -14.13 5.97 14.11
CA GLU A 194 -14.39 4.71 13.42
C GLU A 194 -14.32 3.58 14.45
N GLU A 195 -15.44 2.93 14.73
CA GLU A 195 -15.55 1.87 15.71
C GLU A 195 -15.20 0.50 15.12
N ASP A 196 -14.96 -0.50 15.98
CA ASP A 196 -14.57 -1.86 15.55
C ASP A 196 -15.59 -2.56 14.64
N TRP A 197 -16.88 -2.19 14.75
CA TRP A 197 -17.92 -2.75 13.89
C TRP A 197 -17.72 -2.38 12.41
N VAL A 198 -17.01 -1.29 12.10
CA VAL A 198 -16.68 -0.91 10.72
C VAL A 198 -15.72 -1.92 10.10
N ASP A 199 -14.70 -2.35 10.84
CA ASP A 199 -13.79 -3.41 10.40
C ASP A 199 -14.54 -4.73 10.24
N ALA A 200 -15.48 -5.05 11.14
CA ALA A 200 -16.30 -6.26 11.05
C ALA A 200 -17.19 -6.25 9.79
N MET A 201 -17.87 -5.14 9.50
CA MET A 201 -18.69 -5.00 8.29
C MET A 201 -17.86 -5.07 7.01
N ASN A 202 -16.65 -4.50 6.99
CA ASN A 202 -15.77 -4.53 5.82
C ASN A 202 -15.32 -5.94 5.43
N VAL A 203 -15.43 -6.92 6.33
CA VAL A 203 -14.94 -8.29 6.13
C VAL A 203 -15.97 -9.36 6.48
N GLU A 204 -17.24 -8.99 6.70
CA GLU A 204 -18.28 -9.91 7.18
C GLU A 204 -18.54 -11.07 6.20
N HIS A 205 -18.27 -10.84 4.92
CA HIS A 205 -18.44 -11.80 3.84
C HIS A 205 -17.28 -12.78 3.68
N ARG A 206 -16.20 -12.65 4.47
CA ARG A 206 -15.00 -13.47 4.35
C ARG A 206 -15.02 -14.71 5.23
N GLY A 207 -14.48 -15.80 4.70
CA GLY A 207 -14.10 -16.97 5.49
C GLY A 207 -12.86 -16.72 6.37
N GLU A 208 -12.58 -17.63 7.32
CA GLU A 208 -11.45 -17.48 8.24
C GLU A 208 -10.07 -17.48 7.56
N ASP A 209 -9.93 -18.27 6.50
CA ASP A 209 -8.71 -18.40 5.69
C ASP A 209 -8.63 -17.36 4.55
N GLU A 210 -9.65 -16.52 4.42
CA GLU A 210 -9.75 -15.42 3.46
C GLU A 210 -9.49 -14.07 4.12
#